data_AF-A0A9E3IDR5-F1
#
_entry.id   AF-A0A9E3IDR5-F1
#
_cell.length_a   1.000
_cell.length_b   1.000
_cell.length_c   1.000
_cell.angle_alpha   90.00
_cell.angle_beta   90.00
_cell.angle_gamma   90.00
#
_symmetry.space_group_name_H-M   'P 1'
#
loop_
_entity.id
_entity.type
_entity.pdbx_description
1 polymer ?
#
loop_
_entity_poly.entity_id
_entity_poly.type
_entity_poly.pdbx_seq_one_letter_code
_entity_poly.pdbx_strand_id
1 'polypeptide(L)' 'MLGPLILTASRSGELRQMRRDEIDFADAVWIVPASRMKAKVVHRVPLTPRAIEILEMQLDASDSGEGMIFPF' A
#
# COMPACT_ATOMS: atom_id res chain seq x y z
N MET A 1 10.00 9.11 -5.35
CA MET A 1 8.88 8.32 -4.80
C MET A 1 8.35 8.92 -3.48
N LEU A 2 7.60 10.03 -3.51
CA LEU A 2 7.01 10.65 -2.29
C LEU A 2 5.47 10.86 -2.38
N GLY A 3 4.85 10.65 -3.54
CA GLY A 3 3.42 10.91 -3.78
C GLY A 3 2.44 10.11 -2.92
N PRO A 4 2.55 8.76 -2.82
CA PRO A 4 1.56 7.97 -2.09
C PRO A 4 1.62 8.18 -0.56
N LEU A 5 2.77 8.59 -0.01
CA LEU A 5 2.94 8.95 1.41
C LEU A 5 2.02 10.09 1.86
N ILE A 6 1.86 11.08 1.00
CA ILE A 6 0.99 12.25 1.27
C ILE A 6 -0.47 11.86 1.13
N LEU A 7 -0.79 10.98 0.18
CA LEU A 7 -2.16 10.57 -0.14
C LEU A 7 -2.75 9.54 0.84
N THR A 8 -1.91 8.72 1.48
CA THR A 8 -2.34 7.69 2.43
C THR A 8 -2.09 8.05 3.88
N ALA A 9 -1.45 9.20 4.14
CA ALA A 9 -0.98 9.65 5.46
C ALA A 9 -0.23 8.57 6.28
N SER A 10 0.29 7.55 5.60
CA SER A 10 0.92 6.38 6.21
C SER A 10 2.41 6.59 6.36
N ARG A 11 3.08 5.86 7.26
CA ARG A 11 4.52 6.05 7.46
C ARG A 11 5.29 5.44 6.29
N SER A 12 6.45 6.03 5.97
CA SER A 12 7.31 5.56 4.88
C SER A 12 7.75 4.11 5.03
N GLY A 13 7.86 3.60 6.25
CA GLY A 13 8.16 2.18 6.51
C GLY A 13 6.99 1.23 6.19
N GLU A 14 5.75 1.67 6.36
CA GLU A 14 4.55 0.87 6.06
C GLU A 14 4.35 0.79 4.54
N LEU A 15 4.56 1.91 3.85
CA LEU A 15 4.37 2.00 2.40
C LEU A 15 5.40 1.15 1.63
N ARG A 16 6.65 1.06 2.12
CA ARG A 16 7.67 0.19 1.51
C ARG A 16 7.38 -1.30 1.67
N GLN A 17 6.61 -1.68 2.69
CA GLN A 17 6.26 -3.08 2.94
C GLN A 17 4.86 -3.43 2.39
N MET A 18 4.22 -2.47 1.71
CA MET A 18 2.88 -2.62 1.15
C MET A 18 2.85 -3.81 0.19
N ARG A 19 1.94 -4.75 0.46
CA ARG A 19 1.76 -5.94 -0.37
C ARG A 19 0.53 -5.77 -1.24
N ARG A 20 0.57 -6.37 -2.42
CA ARG A 20 -0.60 -6.42 -3.32
C ARG A 20 -1.82 -7.05 -2.64
N ASP A 21 -1.59 -8.10 -1.84
CA ASP A 21 -2.64 -8.85 -1.14
C ASP A 21 -3.33 -8.05 -0.02
N GLU A 22 -2.75 -6.92 0.40
CA GLU A 22 -3.32 -6.05 1.42
C GLU A 22 -4.26 -5.00 0.82
N ILE A 23 -4.32 -4.87 -0.52
CA ILE A 23 -5.12 -3.86 -1.20
C ILE A 23 -6.41 -4.46 -1.73
N ASP A 24 -7.52 -3.89 -1.28
CA ASP A 24 -8.83 -4.10 -1.87
C ASP A 24 -9.09 -3.00 -2.92
N PHE A 25 -8.93 -3.35 -4.19
CA PHE A 25 -9.19 -2.44 -5.31
C PHE A 25 -10.68 -2.21 -5.55
N ALA A 26 -11.55 -3.13 -5.12
CA ALA A 26 -13.00 -2.99 -5.29
C ALA A 26 -13.55 -1.94 -4.33
N ASP A 27 -13.11 -2.00 -3.07
CA ASP A 27 -13.50 -1.04 -2.03
C ASP A 27 -12.57 0.19 -1.95
N ALA A 28 -11.50 0.24 -2.75
CA ALA A 28 -10.48 1.28 -2.69
C ALA A 28 -9.87 1.45 -1.29
N VAL A 29 -9.54 0.33 -0.62
CA VAL A 29 -9.01 0.33 0.75
C VAL A 29 -7.73 -0.50 0.83
N TRP A 30 -6.71 0.06 1.47
CA TRP A 30 -5.55 -0.70 1.91
C TRP A 30 -5.72 -1.17 3.36
N ILE A 31 -5.59 -2.48 3.58
CA ILE A 31 -5.77 -3.13 4.87
C ILE A 31 -4.39 -3.51 5.42
N VAL A 32 -3.89 -2.71 6.36
CA VAL A 32 -2.62 -3.00 7.06
C VAL A 32 -2.89 -3.96 8.21
N PRO A 33 -2.28 -5.16 8.23
CA PRO A 33 -2.52 -6.14 9.27
C PRO A 33 -2.01 -5.67 10.63
N ALA A 34 -2.72 -6.05 11.69
CA ALA A 34 -2.37 -5.74 13.07
C ALA A 34 -0.94 -6.15 13.45
N SER A 35 -0.40 -7.21 12.83
CA SER A 35 0.97 -7.68 13.06
C SER A 35 2.06 -6.66 12.69
N ARG A 36 1.77 -5.77 11.74
CA ARG A 36 2.68 -4.69 11.30
C ARG A 36 2.44 -3.38 12.06
N MET A 37 1.29 -3.24 12.69
CA MET A 37 0.91 -2.04 13.43
C MET A 37 1.44 -2.06 14.86
N LYS A 38 2.07 -0.97 15.29
CA LYS A 38 2.56 -0.80 16.68
C LYS A 38 1.45 -0.98 17.73
N ALA A 39 0.22 -0.61 17.38
CA ALA A 39 -0.94 -0.73 18.26
C ALA A 39 -1.59 -2.13 18.26
N LYS A 40 -1.12 -3.08 17.42
CA LYS A 40 -1.71 -4.41 17.24
C LYS A 40 -3.19 -4.39 16.83
N VAL A 41 -3.59 -3.36 16.09
CA VAL A 41 -4.95 -3.21 15.54
C VAL A 41 -4.86 -3.14 14.03
N VAL A 42 -5.79 -3.78 13.33
CA VAL A 42 -5.89 -3.70 11.86
C VAL A 42 -6.22 -2.27 11.47
N HIS A 43 -5.48 -1.73 10.49
CA HIS A 43 -5.72 -0.39 9.99
C HIS A 43 -6.29 -0.46 8.58
N ARG A 44 -7.36 0.29 8.32
CA ARG A 44 -7.98 0.40 6.99
C ARG A 44 -7.76 1.82 6.50
N VAL A 45 -6.97 1.96 5.46
CA VAL A 45 -6.59 3.24 4.85
C VAL A 45 -7.38 3.39 3.56
N PRO A 46 -8.31 4.36 3.46
CA PRO A 46 -8.98 4.64 2.21
C PRO A 46 -7.97 5.17 1.18
N LEU A 47 -8.03 4.64 -0.02
CA LEU A 47 -7.19 5.02 -1.14
C LEU A 47 -7.97 5.98 -2.04
N THR A 48 -7.34 7.10 -2.40
CA THR A 48 -7.92 7.99 -3.40
C THR A 48 -7.75 7.37 -4.80
N PRO A 49 -8.58 7.75 -5.79
CA PRO A 49 -8.41 7.27 -7.17
C PRO A 49 -6.98 7.50 -7.69
N ARG A 50 -6.38 8.64 -7.36
CA ARG A 50 -4.99 8.94 -7.71
C ARG A 50 -3.97 8.01 -7.04
N ALA A 51 -4.24 7.58 -5.81
CA ALA A 51 -3.38 6.60 -5.14
C ALA A 51 -3.47 5.23 -5.83
N ILE A 52 -4.67 4.81 -6.24
CA ILE A 52 -4.88 3.56 -6.99
C ILE A 52 -4.11 3.56 -8.30
N GLU A 53 -4.23 4.63 -9.10
CA GLU A 53 -3.48 4.76 -10.36
C GLU A 53 -1.96 4.58 -10.15
N ILE A 54 -1.41 5.22 -9.10
CA ILE A 54 0.01 5.09 -8.78
C ILE A 54 0.36 3.66 -8.38
N LEU A 55 -0.51 3.00 -7.62
CA LEU A 55 -0.29 1.61 -7.17
C LEU A 55 -0.35 0.63 -8.33
N GLU A 56 -1.32 0.77 -9.24
CA GLU A 56 -1.40 -0.03 -10.46
C GLU A 56 -0.16 0.16 -11.35
N MET A 57 0.27 1.40 -11.57
CA MET A 57 1.49 1.68 -12.33
C MET A 57 2.75 1.06 -11.71
N GLN A 58 2.83 0.99 -10.38
CA GLN A 58 3.97 0.37 -9.69
C GLN A 58 3.89 -1.16 -9.76
N LEU A 59 2.69 -1.74 -9.64
CA LEU A 59 2.46 -3.17 -9.78
C LEU A 59 2.87 -3.69 -11.17
N ASP A 60 2.52 -2.94 -12.22
CA ASP A 60 2.91 -3.27 -13.60
C ASP A 60 4.42 -3.15 -13.82
N ALA A 61 5.09 -2.26 -13.08
CA ALA A 61 6.54 -2.08 -13.16
C ALA A 61 7.32 -3.10 -12.31
N SER A 62 6.70 -3.67 -11.27
CA SER A 62 7.33 -4.64 -10.37
C SER A 62 7.15 -6.08 -10.87
N ASP A 63 8.08 -6.58 -11.69
CA ASP A 63 8.19 -8.00 -12.12
C ASP A 63 8.83 -8.90 -11.02
N SER A 64 8.75 -8.48 -9.76
CA SER A 64 9.43 -9.13 -8.64
C SER A 64 8.44 -10.03 -7.89
N GLY A 65 8.58 -11.35 -8.06
CA GLY A 65 7.67 -12.40 -7.58
C GLY A 65 7.45 -12.53 -6.06
N GLU A 66 7.73 -11.49 -5.26
CA GLU A 66 7.53 -11.46 -3.81
C GLU A 66 6.22 -10.74 -3.39
N GLY A 67 5.47 -10.18 -4.33
CA GLY A 67 4.16 -9.55 -4.06
C GLY A 67 4.23 -8.19 -3.35
N MET A 68 5.41 -7.57 -3.35
CA MET A 68 5.63 -6.20 -2.86
C MET A 68 5.39 -5.19 -3.99
N ILE A 69 4.70 -4.09 -3.66
CA ILE A 69 4.38 -3.04 -4.64
C ILE A 69 5.57 -2.10 -4.89
N PHE A 70 6.48 -2.00 -3.92
CA PHE A 70 7.67 -1.15 -4.01
C PHE A 70 8.93 -2.01 -3.78
N PRO A 71 9.53 -2.57 -4.84
CA PRO A 71 10.83 -3.23 -4.73
C PRO A 71 11.95 -2.21 -4.44
N PHE A 72 13.02 -2.66 -3.78
CA PHE A 72 14.20 -1.85 -3.45
C PHE A 72 15.16 -1.70 -4.63
#